data_AF-A0A3C1GGX3-F1
#
_entry.id   AF-A0A3C1GGX3-F1
#
_cell.length_a   1.000
_cell.length_b   1.000
_cell.length_c   1.000
_cell.angle_alpha   90.00
_cell.angle_beta   90.00
_cell.angle_gamma   90.00
#
_symmetry.space_group_name_H-M   'P 1'
#
loop_
_entity.id
_entity.type
_entity.pdbx_description
1 polymer ?
#
loop_
_entity_poly.entity_id
_entity_poly.type
_entity_poly.pdbx_seq_one_letter_code
_entity_poly.pdbx_strand_id
1 'polypeptide(L)' 'GTLKWEPKSLDLTFAVSDGKTAVPVRHKGTPPDLFAEGRGAVVEGTWTADGHFKAATILAKHSEEY' A
#
# COMPACT_ATOMS: atom_id res chain seq x y z
N GLY A 1 -5.25 4.81 -11.73
CA GLY A 1 -4.86 4.50 -10.36
C GLY A 1 -3.38 4.37 -10.20
N THR A 2 -2.83 4.67 -9.02
CA THR A 2 -1.43 4.39 -8.66
C THR A 2 -1.25 2.96 -8.13
N LEU A 3 -2.35 2.28 -7.80
CA LEU A 3 -2.39 0.87 -7.39
C LEU A 3 -2.08 -0.07 -8.58
N LYS A 4 -1.05 -0.89 -8.45
CA LYS A 4 -0.68 -1.96 -9.38
C LYS A 4 -0.41 -3.24 -8.60
N TRP A 5 -1.17 -4.29 -8.90
CA TRP A 5 -0.97 -5.61 -8.31
C TRP A 5 -0.65 -6.63 -9.39
N GLU A 6 0.45 -7.35 -9.21
CA GLU A 6 0.89 -8.44 -10.06
C GLU A 6 0.72 -9.80 -9.36
N PRO A 7 -0.34 -10.57 -9.67
CA PRO A 7 -0.61 -11.84 -8.99
C PRO A 7 0.46 -12.90 -9.22
N LYS A 8 1.20 -12.82 -10.35
CA LYS A 8 2.28 -13.77 -10.67
C LYS A 8 3.49 -13.63 -9.76
N SER A 9 3.85 -12.40 -9.40
CA SER A 9 5.01 -12.08 -8.58
C SER A 9 4.63 -11.78 -7.13
N LEU A 10 3.33 -11.72 -6.83
CA LEU A 10 2.75 -11.17 -5.61
C LEU A 10 3.31 -9.77 -5.33
N ASP A 11 3.55 -8.97 -6.37
CA ASP A 11 4.12 -7.63 -6.24
C ASP A 11 2.98 -6.62 -6.25
N LEU A 12 2.84 -5.88 -5.17
CA LEU A 12 1.85 -4.83 -5.00
C LEU A 12 2.59 -3.51 -4.88
N THR A 13 2.44 -2.65 -5.88
CA THR A 13 3.03 -1.31 -5.90
C THR A 13 1.93 -0.27 -5.88
N PHE A 14 2.02 0.71 -4.99
CA PHE A 14 1.07 1.81 -4.91
C PHE A 14 1.76 3.06 -4.37
N ALA A 15 1.18 4.22 -4.60
CA ALA A 15 1.67 5.45 -4.00
C ALA A 15 0.72 5.90 -2.88
N VAL A 16 1.26 6.10 -1.69
CA VAL A 16 0.52 6.73 -0.58
C VAL A 16 0.79 8.22 -0.62
N SER A 17 -0.25 9.03 -0.60
CA SER A 17 -0.12 10.49 -0.57
C SER A 17 -0.75 11.03 0.70
N ASP A 18 -0.01 11.86 1.43
CA ASP A 18 -0.53 12.67 2.54
C ASP A 18 -1.14 14.00 2.03
N GLY A 19 -1.45 14.10 0.74
CA GLY A 19 -1.97 15.31 0.09
C GLY A 19 -0.88 16.30 -0.37
N LYS A 20 0.33 16.22 0.20
CA LYS A 20 1.49 17.03 -0.24
C LYS A 20 2.54 16.28 -1.04
N THR A 21 2.78 15.02 -0.71
CA THR A 21 3.84 14.22 -1.33
C THR A 21 3.38 12.79 -1.50
N ALA A 22 3.59 12.25 -2.70
CA ALA A 22 3.35 10.85 -2.99
C ALA A 22 4.61 10.04 -2.68
N VAL A 23 4.45 9.06 -1.80
CA VAL A 23 5.48 8.12 -1.38
C VAL A 23 5.23 6.79 -2.09
N PRO A 24 6.18 6.30 -2.92
CA PRO A 24 6.05 4.99 -3.55
C PRO A 24 6.20 3.90 -2.49
N VAL A 25 5.20 3.03 -2.39
CA VAL A 25 5.12 1.89 -1.48
C VAL A 25 5.12 0.61 -2.31
N ARG A 26 5.92 -0.36 -1.88
CA ARG A 26 6.01 -1.68 -2.50
C ARG A 26 5.84 -2.75 -1.45
N HIS A 27 4.91 -3.66 -1.70
CA HIS A 27 4.57 -4.78 -0.83
C HIS A 27 4.67 -6.07 -1.64
N LYS A 28 5.15 -7.13 -1.00
CA LYS A 28 5.19 -8.45 -1.59
C LYS A 28 4.18 -9.35 -0.90
N GLY A 29 3.03 -9.53 -1.52
CA GLY A 29 1.91 -10.30 -0.99
C GLY A 29 0.62 -10.01 -1.73
N THR A 30 -0.44 -10.64 -1.25
CA THR A 30 -1.79 -10.38 -1.73
C THR A 30 -2.34 -9.17 -0.96
N PRO A 31 -2.78 -8.09 -1.63
CA PRO A 31 -3.50 -7.02 -0.96
C PRO A 31 -4.74 -7.60 -0.27
N PRO A 32 -5.14 -7.09 0.91
CA PRO A 32 -6.46 -7.39 1.43
C PRO A 32 -7.52 -6.89 0.46
N ASP A 33 -8.62 -7.62 0.30
CA ASP A 33 -9.73 -7.29 -0.63
C ASP A 33 -10.27 -5.87 -0.43
N LEU A 34 -10.15 -5.36 0.79
CA LEU A 34 -10.61 -4.04 1.22
C LEU A 34 -9.66 -2.90 0.83
N PHE A 35 -8.47 -3.20 0.33
CA PHE A 35 -7.49 -2.21 -0.10
C PHE A 35 -7.86 -1.68 -1.48
N ALA A 36 -8.46 -0.49 -1.50
CA ALA A 36 -8.84 0.21 -2.72
C ALA A 36 -8.36 1.67 -2.69
N GLU A 37 -8.16 2.23 -3.88
CA GLU A 37 -7.78 3.63 -4.03
C GLU A 37 -8.85 4.55 -3.43
N GLY A 38 -8.41 5.59 -2.69
CA GLY A 38 -9.32 6.54 -2.03
C GLY A 38 -9.80 6.14 -0.62
N ARG A 39 -9.39 4.97 -0.12
CA ARG A 39 -9.60 4.56 1.27
C ARG A 39 -8.31 4.73 2.09
N GLY A 40 -8.47 5.11 3.35
CA GLY A 40 -7.35 5.15 4.28
C GLY A 40 -6.76 3.76 4.48
N ALA A 41 -5.44 3.66 4.47
CA ALA A 41 -4.73 2.42 4.80
C ALA A 41 -3.50 2.77 5.64
N VAL A 42 -3.14 1.88 6.54
CA VAL A 42 -1.91 1.93 7.33
C VAL A 42 -0.96 0.90 6.74
N VAL A 43 0.27 1.34 6.45
CA VAL A 43 1.34 0.47 5.96
C VAL A 43 2.45 0.42 6.98
N GLU A 44 2.86 -0.78 7.34
CA GLU A 44 3.99 -1.01 8.24
C GLU A 44 5.13 -1.66 7.46
N GLY A 45 6.35 -1.22 7.72
CA GLY A 45 7.49 -1.65 6.94
C GLY A 45 8.73 -0.79 7.18
N THR A 46 9.59 -0.74 6.18
CA THR A 46 10.90 -0.08 6.31
C THR A 46 11.20 0.76 5.08
N TRP A 47 11.83 1.91 5.31
CA TRP A 47 12.35 2.72 4.23
C TRP A 47 13.54 2.04 3.58
N THR A 48 13.54 1.95 2.25
CA THR A 48 14.65 1.37 1.51
C THR A 48 15.64 2.45 1.09
N ALA A 49 16.90 2.05 0.93
CA ALA A 49 17.94 2.95 0.41
C ALA A 49 17.66 3.41 -1.04
N ASP A 50 16.81 2.68 -1.77
CA ASP A 50 16.36 2.98 -3.13
C ASP A 50 15.29 4.10 -3.18
N GLY A 51 14.85 4.61 -2.03
CA GLY A 51 13.88 5.70 -1.96
C GLY A 51 12.40 5.28 -2.06
N HIS A 52 12.09 4.01 -1.82
CA HIS A 52 10.70 3.53 -1.69
C HIS A 52 10.42 2.91 -0.31
N PHE A 53 9.15 2.93 0.09
CA PHE A 53 8.70 2.24 1.30
C PHE A 53 8.51 0.77 0.99
N LYS A 54 9.23 -0.12 1.67
CA LYS A 54 8.94 -1.55 1.61
C LYS A 54 7.92 -1.88 2.70
N ALA A 55 6.66 -2.05 2.32
CA ALA A 55 5.60 -2.44 3.23
C ALA A 55 5.67 -3.95 3.50
N ALA A 56 5.88 -4.31 4.76
CA ALA A 56 5.77 -5.68 5.26
C ALA A 56 4.31 -6.05 5.52
N THR A 57 3.51 -5.11 6.05
CA THR A 57 2.11 -5.33 6.42
C THR A 57 1.25 -4.18 5.90
N ILE A 58 0.06 -4.51 5.39
CA ILE A 58 -0.93 -3.53 4.96
C ILE A 58 -2.21 -3.77 5.75
N LEU A 59 -2.61 -2.76 6.51
CA LEU A 59 -3.87 -2.71 7.25
C LEU A 59 -4.78 -1.72 6.55
N ALA A 60 -5.73 -2.22 5.76
CA ALA A 60 -6.78 -1.35 5.23
C ALA A 60 -7.62 -0.83 6.42
N LYS A 61 -7.79 0.49 6.53
CA LYS A 61 -8.68 1.03 7.56
C LYS A 61 -10.08 0.56 7.20
N HIS A 62 -10.64 -0.33 8.02
CA HIS A 62 -12.06 -0.64 7.97
C HIS A 62 -12.79 0.61 8.45
N SER A 63 -13.72 1.15 7.68
CA SER A 63 -14.86 1.79 8.30
C SER A 63 -15.58 0.65 9.03
N GLU A 64 -15.28 0.49 10.32
CA GLU A 64 -16.19 -0.20 11.23
C GLU A 64 -17.47 0.67 11.23
N GLU A 65 -18.38 0.40 10.31
CA GLU A 65 -19.79 0.71 10.53
C GLU A 65 -20.29 -0.43 11.42
N TYR A 66 -20.31 -0.16 12.72
CA TYR A 66 -21.08 -0.90 13.69
C TYR A 66 -22.42 -0.18 13.91
#